data_AF-A0AAD7F1E9-F1
#
_entry.id   AF-A0AAD7F1E9-F1
#
_cell.length_a   1.000
_cell.length_b   1.000
_cell.length_c   1.000
_cell.angle_alpha   90.00
_cell.angle_beta   90.00
_cell.angle_gamma   90.00
#
_symmetry.space_group_name_H-M   'P 1'
#
loop_
_entity.id
_entity.type
_entity.pdbx_description
1 polymer ?
#
loop_
_entity_poly.entity_id
_entity_poly.type
_entity_poly.pdbx_seq_one_letter_code
_entity_poly.pdbx_strand_id
1 'polypeptide(L)'
;MVVFSDILNRLNPPRPRPKVPEPYVDPDPREQMAHARHLAKYVFARQYGLASAFKFQTSKYEAFKIPSFDDREQDIKVRFFGPCKTPKRLKEVIPLLEKLLWRHGKCGYKPLRDHVCPSKV
;
A
#
# COMPACT_ATOMS: atom_id res chain seq x y z
N MET A 1 15.67 11.52 10.46
CA MET A 1 14.91 11.30 9.22
C MET A 1 13.76 10.35 9.55
N VAL A 2 12.52 10.84 9.54
CA VAL A 2 11.35 9.96 9.63
C VAL A 2 11.35 9.18 8.32
N VAL A 3 11.64 7.89 8.36
CA VAL A 3 11.45 7.02 7.20
C VAL A 3 9.95 6.96 6.99
N PHE A 4 9.41 7.74 6.05
CA PHE A 4 8.04 7.57 5.59
C PHE A 4 7.96 6.16 5.01
N SER A 5 7.49 5.21 5.84
CA SER A 5 7.31 3.84 5.42
C SER A 5 6.05 3.77 4.58
N ASP A 6 6.26 3.85 3.26
CA ASP A 6 5.23 3.65 2.25
C ASP A 6 4.49 2.31 2.46
N ILE A 7 3.19 2.28 2.18
CA ILE A 7 2.35 1.10 2.39
C ILE A 7 2.85 -0.13 1.61
N LEU A 8 3.45 0.06 0.43
CA LEU A 8 3.98 -1.04 -0.36
C LEU A 8 5.16 -1.70 0.36
N ASN A 9 6.02 -0.92 1.03
CA ASN A 9 7.11 -1.45 1.84
C ASN A 9 6.61 -2.18 3.09
N ARG A 10 5.46 -1.79 3.66
CA ARG A 10 4.85 -2.49 4.81
C ARG A 10 4.24 -3.83 4.39
N LEU A 11 3.71 -3.92 3.17
CA LEU A 11 3.00 -5.11 2.68
C LEU A 11 3.92 -6.12 1.98
N ASN A 12 4.88 -5.67 1.17
CA ASN A 12 5.81 -6.54 0.47
C ASN A 12 7.15 -5.81 0.23
N PRO A 13 8.01 -5.68 1.24
CA PRO A 13 9.25 -4.93 1.11
C PRO A 13 10.12 -5.50 -0.02
N PRO A 14 10.79 -4.64 -0.80
CA PRO A 14 11.70 -5.09 -1.84
C PRO A 14 12.84 -5.89 -1.21
N ARG A 15 12.93 -7.16 -1.57
CA ARG A 15 13.92 -8.07 -0.98
C ARG A 15 15.28 -7.88 -1.65
N PRO A 16 16.37 -7.71 -0.88
CA PRO A 16 17.70 -7.80 -1.45
C PRO A 16 17.88 -9.19 -2.05
N ARG A 17 18.57 -9.27 -3.20
CA ARG A 17 18.89 -10.58 -3.77
C ARG A 17 19.77 -11.34 -2.76
N PRO A 18 19.38 -12.55 -2.33
CA PRO A 18 20.18 -13.30 -1.40
C PRO A 18 21.51 -13.66 -2.06
N LYS A 19 22.60 -13.66 -1.28
CA LYS A 19 23.95 -14.00 -1.78
C LYS A 19 24.05 -15.49 -2.14
N VAL A 20 23.20 -16.31 -1.53
CA VAL A 20 23.09 -17.75 -1.77
C VAL A 20 21.69 -18.01 -2.35
N PRO A 21 21.54 -18.89 -3.36
CA PRO A 21 20.22 -19.30 -3.84
C PRO A 21 19.46 -20.02 -2.72
N GLU A 22 18.54 -19.32 -2.06
CA GLU A 22 17.59 -19.96 -1.17
C GLU A 22 16.51 -20.67 -2.01
N PRO A 23 16.05 -21.87 -1.61
CA PRO A 23 14.93 -22.52 -2.26
C PRO A 23 13.71 -21.62 -2.21
N TYR A 24 13.13 -21.35 -3.37
CA TYR A 24 11.97 -20.49 -3.49
C TYR A 24 10.76 -21.16 -2.85
N VAL A 25 10.19 -20.52 -1.83
CA VAL A 25 8.95 -20.93 -1.18
C VAL A 25 7.82 -20.06 -1.73
N ASP A 26 6.82 -20.70 -2.35
CA ASP A 26 5.64 -20.00 -2.81
C ASP A 26 4.87 -19.40 -1.61
N PRO A 27 4.56 -18.09 -1.62
CA PRO A 27 3.80 -17.50 -0.53
C PRO A 27 2.35 -17.98 -0.57
N ASP A 28 1.69 -18.08 0.60
CA ASP A 28 0.28 -18.48 0.68
C ASP A 28 -0.60 -17.53 -0.17
N PRO A 29 -1.33 -18.05 -1.18
CA PRO A 29 -2.25 -17.24 -1.99
C PRO A 29 -3.25 -16.45 -1.16
N ARG A 30 -3.66 -16.95 0.01
CA ARG A 30 -4.61 -16.27 0.90
C ARG A 30 -4.01 -15.01 1.52
N GLU A 31 -2.75 -15.07 1.95
CA GLU A 31 -2.02 -13.94 2.51
C GLU A 31 -1.73 -12.88 1.43
N GLN A 32 -1.29 -13.31 0.25
CA GLN A 32 -1.10 -12.41 -0.89
C GLN A 32 -2.39 -11.63 -1.20
N MET A 33 -3.54 -12.31 -1.24
CA MET A 33 -4.82 -11.65 -1.49
C MET A 33 -5.27 -10.78 -0.30
N ALA A 34 -4.86 -11.11 0.92
CA ALA A 34 -5.11 -10.26 2.09
C ALA A 34 -4.35 -8.93 1.95
N HIS A 35 -3.08 -8.96 1.56
CA HIS A 35 -2.30 -7.75 1.29
C HIS A 35 -2.88 -6.93 0.15
N ALA A 36 -3.30 -7.55 -0.95
CA ALA A 36 -3.93 -6.85 -2.06
C ALA A 36 -5.25 -6.17 -1.65
N ARG A 37 -6.09 -6.84 -0.85
CA ARG A 37 -7.31 -6.26 -0.28
C ARG A 37 -7.04 -5.14 0.71
N HIS A 38 -5.94 -5.21 1.47
CA HIS A 38 -5.54 -4.13 2.37
C HIS A 38 -5.05 -2.92 1.58
N LEU A 39 -4.20 -3.12 0.57
CA LEU A 39 -3.76 -2.08 -0.35
C LEU A 39 -4.93 -1.39 -1.06
N ALA A 40 -5.97 -2.14 -1.43
CA ALA A 40 -7.17 -1.58 -2.04
C ALA A 40 -7.86 -0.52 -1.16
N LYS A 41 -7.76 -0.62 0.18
CA LYS A 41 -8.32 0.38 1.11
C LYS A 41 -7.52 1.68 1.11
N TYR A 42 -6.22 1.62 0.82
CA TYR A 42 -5.38 2.80 0.63
C TYR A 42 -5.68 3.48 -0.71
N VAL A 43 -5.63 2.71 -1.81
CA VAL A 43 -5.79 3.25 -3.17
C VAL A 43 -7.23 3.72 -3.44
N PHE A 44 -8.22 2.93 -2.99
CA PHE A 44 -9.64 3.18 -3.25
C PHE A 44 -10.42 3.54 -1.99
N ALA A 45 -9.80 4.33 -1.10
CA ALA A 45 -10.35 4.75 0.19
C ALA A 45 -11.85 5.12 0.12
N ARG A 46 -12.25 5.93 -0.87
CA ARG A 46 -13.65 6.36 -1.07
C ARG A 46 -14.64 5.20 -1.30
N GLN A 47 -14.25 4.14 -2.02
CA GLN A 47 -15.11 2.98 -2.27
C GLN A 47 -15.33 2.15 -1.00
N TYR A 48 -14.40 2.23 -0.05
CA TYR A 48 -14.52 1.69 1.29
C TYR A 48 -15.14 2.68 2.29
N GLY A 49 -15.56 3.86 1.81
CA GLY A 49 -16.15 4.92 2.62
C GLY A 49 -15.16 5.69 3.49
N LEU A 50 -13.85 5.42 3.39
CA LEU A 50 -12.79 6.14 4.09
C LEU A 50 -12.66 7.59 3.57
N ALA A 51 -12.26 8.52 4.44
CA ALA A 51 -12.17 9.94 4.12
C ALA A 51 -11.01 10.22 3.16
N SER A 52 -11.20 10.78 1.97
CA SER A 52 -10.09 11.03 1.02
C SER A 52 -9.78 12.53 0.89
N ALA A 53 -8.68 12.88 0.22
CA ALA A 53 -8.39 14.26 -0.18
C ALA A 53 -9.57 14.95 -0.91
N PHE A 54 -10.40 14.17 -1.61
CA PHE A 54 -11.59 14.66 -2.31
C PHE A 54 -12.88 14.60 -1.48
N LYS A 55 -12.86 13.95 -0.31
CA LYS A 55 -14.05 13.74 0.52
C LYS A 55 -13.65 13.49 1.98
N PHE A 56 -13.58 14.55 2.76
CA PHE A 56 -13.38 14.51 4.22
C PHE A 56 -14.38 15.43 4.91
N GLN A 57 -14.65 15.19 6.18
CA GLN A 57 -15.54 16.04 6.96
C GLN A 57 -14.76 17.24 7.50
N THR A 58 -15.37 18.43 7.39
CA THR A 58 -14.87 19.66 7.99
C THR A 58 -15.87 20.11 9.04
N SER A 59 -15.42 20.35 10.27
CA SER A 59 -16.27 20.98 11.28
C SER A 59 -16.46 22.46 10.94
N LYS A 60 -17.68 22.98 11.13
CA LYS A 60 -17.95 24.43 11.00
C LYS A 60 -17.32 25.25 12.13
N TYR A 61 -16.92 24.60 13.21
CA TYR A 61 -16.39 25.22 14.43
C TYR A 61 -14.86 25.15 14.53
N GLU A 62 -14.20 24.43 13.60
CA GLU A 62 -12.75 24.30 13.59
C GLU A 62 -12.15 25.06 12.42
N ALA A 63 -10.92 25.55 12.59
CA ALA A 63 -10.16 26.13 11.49
C ALA A 63 -10.02 25.11 10.35
N PHE A 64 -10.20 25.57 9.11
CA PHE A 64 -10.11 24.71 7.94
C PHE A 64 -8.69 24.10 7.84
N LYS A 65 -8.57 22.83 8.22
CA LYS A 65 -7.33 22.06 8.16
C LYS A 65 -7.56 20.83 7.30
N ILE A 66 -6.79 20.71 6.22
CA ILE A 66 -6.81 19.51 5.36
C ILE A 66 -6.03 18.41 6.10
N PRO A 67 -6.63 17.24 6.38
CA PRO A 67 -5.91 16.13 6.98
C PRO A 67 -4.81 15.59 6.06
N SER A 68 -3.74 15.04 6.63
CA SER A 68 -2.83 14.17 5.86
C SER A 68 -3.53 12.84 5.61
N PHE A 69 -3.44 12.35 4.37
CA PHE A 69 -3.99 11.06 3.96
C PHE A 69 -2.89 10.06 3.59
N ASP A 70 -1.65 10.34 4.02
CA ASP A 70 -0.46 9.57 3.66
C ASP A 70 -0.40 8.24 4.43
N ASP A 71 -0.72 8.27 5.73
CA ASP A 71 -0.88 7.08 6.57
C ASP A 71 -2.33 6.95 7.01
N ARG A 72 -2.92 5.80 6.71
CA ARG A 72 -4.34 5.51 6.94
C ARG A 72 -4.57 4.24 7.72
N GLU A 73 -3.50 3.68 8.28
CA GLU A 73 -3.58 2.39 8.97
C GLU A 73 -4.53 2.45 10.16
N GLN A 74 -4.53 3.57 10.88
CA GLN A 74 -5.44 3.79 12.00
C GLN A 74 -6.90 3.92 11.53
N ASP A 75 -7.19 4.72 10.50
CA ASP A 75 -8.54 4.82 9.91
C ASP A 75 -9.09 3.45 9.50
N ILE A 76 -8.24 2.65 8.86
CA ILE A 76 -8.61 1.31 8.39
C ILE A 76 -8.89 0.39 9.57
N LYS A 77 -8.06 0.40 10.61
CA LYS A 77 -8.25 -0.41 11.82
C LYS A 77 -9.52 -0.02 12.59
N VAL A 78 -9.75 1.28 12.77
CA VAL A 78 -10.93 1.81 13.48
C VAL A 78 -12.20 1.48 12.72
N ARG A 79 -12.21 1.67 11.39
CA ARG A 79 -13.42 1.46 10.58
C ARG A 79 -13.71 0.00 10.30
N PHE A 80 -12.68 -0.83 10.19
CA PHE A 80 -12.80 -2.24 9.85
C PHE A 80 -12.21 -3.09 10.97
N PHE A 81 -12.95 -3.17 12.08
CA PHE A 81 -12.70 -4.14 13.13
C PHE A 81 -13.18 -5.52 12.64
N GLY A 82 -12.36 -6.18 11.79
CA GLY A 82 -12.64 -7.51 11.24
C GLY A 82 -12.80 -7.57 9.71
N PRO A 83 -13.41 -8.66 9.18
CA PRO A 83 -13.45 -8.93 7.75
C PRO A 83 -14.30 -7.89 6.98
N CYS A 84 -13.62 -7.07 6.19
CA CYS A 84 -14.24 -6.12 5.29
C CYS A 84 -14.53 -6.77 3.92
N LYS A 85 -15.78 -6.73 3.47
CA LYS A 85 -16.15 -7.19 2.12
C LYS A 85 -15.56 -6.24 1.06
N THR A 86 -14.92 -6.81 0.05
CA THR A 86 -14.48 -6.08 -1.14
C THR A 86 -15.70 -5.55 -1.92
N PRO A 87 -15.80 -4.23 -2.18
CA PRO A 87 -16.85 -3.66 -3.02
C PRO A 87 -16.91 -4.35 -4.39
N LYS A 88 -18.12 -4.59 -4.93
CA LYS A 88 -18.32 -5.32 -6.20
C LYS A 88 -17.46 -4.78 -7.34
N ARG A 89 -17.38 -3.46 -7.46
CA ARG A 89 -16.59 -2.75 -8.50
C ARG A 89 -15.09 -2.96 -8.39
N LEU A 90 -14.57 -3.29 -7.21
CA LEU A 90 -13.13 -3.47 -6.99
C LEU A 90 -12.67 -4.92 -7.16
N LYS A 91 -13.59 -5.88 -7.29
CA LYS A 91 -13.25 -7.31 -7.41
C LYS A 91 -12.28 -7.58 -8.56
N GLU A 92 -12.49 -6.92 -9.70
CA GLU A 92 -11.64 -7.07 -10.90
C GLU A 92 -10.27 -6.39 -10.76
N VAL A 93 -10.14 -5.44 -9.83
CA VAL A 93 -8.90 -4.67 -9.61
C VAL A 93 -8.00 -5.34 -8.58
N ILE A 94 -8.54 -6.17 -7.66
CA ILE A 94 -7.73 -6.87 -6.65
C ILE A 94 -6.59 -7.69 -7.29
N PRO A 95 -6.80 -8.48 -8.37
CA PRO A 95 -5.69 -9.18 -9.01
C PRO A 95 -4.63 -8.26 -9.62
N LEU A 96 -4.98 -7.03 -10.00
CA LEU A 96 -4.01 -6.06 -10.50
C LEU A 96 -3.17 -5.46 -9.37
N LEU A 97 -3.78 -5.22 -8.20
CA LEU A 97 -3.08 -4.75 -7.01
C LEU A 97 -2.14 -5.81 -6.44
N GLU A 98 -2.53 -7.08 -6.50
CA GLU A 98 -1.63 -8.19 -6.18
C GLU A 98 -0.40 -8.18 -7.09
N LYS A 99 -0.61 -8.13 -8.41
CA LYS A 99 0.49 -8.04 -9.38
C LYS A 99 1.39 -6.82 -9.14
N LEU A 100 0.81 -5.69 -8.74
CA LEU A 100 1.54 -4.49 -8.37
C LEU A 100 2.44 -4.76 -7.16
N LEU A 101 1.90 -5.34 -6.08
CA LEU A 101 2.68 -5.71 -4.90
C LEU A 101 3.81 -6.68 -5.25
N TRP A 102 3.52 -7.69 -6.08
CA TRP A 102 4.53 -8.64 -6.54
C TRP A 102 5.68 -7.96 -7.29
N ARG A 103 5.36 -7.06 -8.23
CA ARG A 103 6.35 -6.29 -8.98
C ARG A 103 7.14 -5.34 -8.08
N HIS A 104 6.48 -4.70 -7.12
CA HIS A 104 7.11 -3.83 -6.13
C HIS A 104 8.17 -4.60 -5.32
N GLY A 105 7.83 -5.78 -4.80
CA GLY A 105 8.78 -6.59 -4.02
C GLY A 105 10.00 -7.08 -4.81
N LYS A 106 9.90 -7.10 -6.15
CA LYS A 106 10.99 -7.43 -7.07
C LYS A 106 11.72 -6.20 -7.64
N CYS A 107 11.24 -5.00 -7.34
CA CYS A 107 11.78 -3.78 -7.91
C CYS A 107 13.15 -3.46 -7.32
N GLY A 108 14.17 -3.38 -8.18
CA GLY A 108 15.50 -2.91 -7.81
C GLY A 108 15.54 -1.38 -7.74
N TYR A 109 14.91 -0.76 -6.73
CA TYR A 109 14.87 0.70 -6.61
C TYR A 109 16.26 1.34 -6.58
N LYS A 110 17.24 0.69 -5.92
CA LYS A 110 18.63 1.17 -5.89
C LYS A 110 19.29 1.20 -7.28
N PRO A 111 19.40 0.07 -8.01
CA PRO A 111 19.97 0.09 -9.35
C PRO A 111 19.17 0.97 -10.33
N LEU A 112 17.84 1.06 -10.18
CA LEU A 112 17.03 1.97 -10.98
C LEU A 112 17.40 3.45 -10.73
N ARG A 113 17.52 3.84 -9.47
CA ARG A 113 17.95 5.19 -9.08
C ARG A 113 19.35 5.47 -9.59
N ASP A 114 20.29 4.55 -9.37
CA ASP A 114 21.69 4.73 -9.74
C ASP A 114 21.86 4.81 -11.27
N HIS A 115 20.96 4.20 -12.05
CA HIS A 115 20.93 4.31 -13.51
C HIS A 115 20.41 5.67 -14.02
N VAL A 116 19.38 6.24 -13.37
CA VAL A 116 18.74 7.49 -13.80
C VAL A 116 19.39 8.73 -13.19
N CYS A 117 19.83 8.65 -11.94
CA CYS A 117 20.42 9.75 -11.17
C CYS A 117 21.52 9.20 -10.25
N PRO A 118 22.74 8.98 -10.77
CA PRO A 118 23.86 8.50 -9.97
C PRO A 118 24.24 9.55 -8.93
N SER A 119 24.32 9.14 -7.66
CA SER A 119 24.66 10.04 -6.54
C SER A 119 26.14 10.43 -6.49
N LYS A 120 26.97 9.83 -7.33
CA LYS A 120 28.39 10.17 -7.50
C LYS A 120 28.60 10.41 -9.00
N VAL A 121 28.95 11.64 -9.33
CA VAL A 121 29.62 12.00 -10.59
C VAL A 121 31.10 12.10 -10.26
#